data_AF-A0A2V9TCC1-F1
#
_entry.id   AF-A0A2V9TCC1-F1
#
_cell.length_a   1.000
_cell.length_b   1.000
_cell.length_c   1.000
_cell.angle_alpha   90.00
_cell.angle_beta   90.00
_cell.angle_gamma   90.00
#
_symmetry.space_group_name_H-M   'P 1'
#
loop_
_entity.id
_entity.type
_entity.pdbx_description
1 polymer ?
#
loop_
_entity_poly.entity_id
_entity_poly.type
_entity_poly.pdbx_seq_one_letter_code
_entity_poly.pdbx_strand_id
1 'polypeptide(L)'
;MTLEISPRTLLRRSFLSTFLMLSLFLAVPCLSPRAAAQQPDNDDMNRPSAEKPDKDRNKDKDKDKDRDRDKDRDEHRRRNEAQSQQATRPDNDITHRELDSFDAFLDSNPDVGRELARNPSLVNDQNFVNKHPNLARYLENHQGVREEIRENPQGFMQREKRFENSGEDITNGELRNFDAFLDSHPQIAKDLQKNPGLLDDQNYLNSHPELRQFLSTHAGVREQVKEHPQIFMKREQKYEKNENPQR
;
A
#
# COMPACT_ATOMS: atom_id res chain seq x y z
N MET A 1 -18.96 18.02 60.30
CA MET A 1 -19.57 17.30 59.16
C MET A 1 -20.89 17.97 58.84
N THR A 2 -20.90 18.86 57.86
CA THR A 2 -22.11 19.53 57.33
C THR A 2 -21.82 19.84 55.86
N LEU A 3 -22.66 19.28 54.98
CA LEU A 3 -22.64 19.44 53.53
C LEU A 3 -23.14 20.84 53.14
N GLU A 4 -22.57 21.43 52.08
CA GLU A 4 -23.24 22.43 51.26
C GLU A 4 -22.99 22.09 49.79
N ILE A 5 -24.07 21.70 49.12
CA ILE A 5 -24.21 21.43 47.68
C ILE A 5 -25.08 22.55 47.12
N SER A 6 -24.63 23.27 46.08
CA SER A 6 -25.49 24.14 45.27
C SER A 6 -24.84 24.60 43.95
N PRO A 7 -25.62 25.02 42.93
CA PRO A 7 -25.64 24.31 41.64
C PRO A 7 -25.45 25.18 40.37
N ARG A 8 -25.23 24.47 39.27
CA ARG A 8 -25.62 24.70 37.85
C ARG A 8 -26.23 26.06 37.45
N THR A 9 -25.68 26.66 36.38
CA THR A 9 -26.42 27.31 35.26
C THR A 9 -25.45 27.58 34.09
N LEU A 10 -25.52 26.85 32.97
CA LEU A 10 -26.22 27.17 31.72
C LEU A 10 -25.79 28.48 31.04
N LEU A 11 -25.19 28.38 29.85
CA LEU A 11 -25.49 29.28 28.73
C LEU A 11 -25.29 28.54 27.39
N ARG A 12 -26.42 28.12 26.80
CA ARG A 12 -26.58 27.84 25.36
C ARG A 12 -26.97 29.15 24.67
N ARG A 13 -26.53 29.35 23.42
CA ARG A 13 -27.14 30.10 22.28
C ARG A 13 -25.99 30.50 21.33
N SER A 14 -26.07 30.45 20.00
CA SER A 14 -27.20 30.36 19.08
C SER A 14 -26.74 29.83 17.72
N PHE A 15 -27.66 29.16 17.03
CA PHE A 15 -27.65 28.80 15.62
C PHE A 15 -28.11 29.99 14.75
N LEU A 16 -27.48 30.18 13.59
CA LEU A 16 -28.02 30.77 12.35
C LEU A 16 -27.21 30.12 11.22
N SER A 17 -27.68 29.17 10.40
CA SER A 17 -28.89 29.10 9.56
C SER A 17 -28.96 30.20 8.50
N THR A 18 -28.42 29.91 7.31
CA THR A 18 -29.02 30.28 6.01
C THR A 18 -28.54 29.31 4.93
N PHE A 19 -29.42 28.40 4.51
CA PHE A 19 -29.38 27.70 3.23
C PHE A 19 -30.04 28.61 2.18
N LEU A 20 -29.45 28.71 0.97
CA LEU A 20 -30.19 29.08 -0.24
C LEU A 20 -29.65 28.26 -1.42
N MET A 21 -30.50 27.36 -1.89
CA MET A 21 -30.39 26.56 -3.12
C MET A 21 -30.77 27.38 -4.35
N LEU A 22 -30.70 26.73 -5.52
CA LEU A 22 -31.41 26.98 -6.79
C LEU A 22 -30.53 27.63 -7.89
N SER A 23 -30.49 27.22 -9.15
CA SER A 23 -30.56 25.96 -9.91
C SER A 23 -30.47 26.36 -11.40
N LEU A 24 -30.10 25.41 -12.26
CA LEU A 24 -30.60 25.28 -13.65
C LEU A 24 -30.09 26.30 -14.70
N PHE A 25 -29.43 25.81 -15.76
CA PHE A 25 -30.00 25.82 -17.12
C PHE A 25 -29.13 25.03 -18.11
N LEU A 26 -29.79 24.13 -18.84
CA LEU A 26 -29.32 23.41 -20.03
C LEU A 26 -28.96 24.37 -21.17
N ALA A 27 -27.93 24.05 -21.95
CA ALA A 27 -27.92 24.29 -23.40
C ALA A 27 -26.81 23.48 -24.10
N VAL A 28 -27.20 22.41 -24.79
CA VAL A 28 -26.50 21.86 -25.95
C VAL A 28 -27.10 22.54 -27.18
N PRO A 29 -26.28 22.97 -28.16
CA PRO A 29 -26.59 22.57 -29.53
C PRO A 29 -25.35 22.19 -30.38
N CYS A 30 -25.69 21.38 -31.39
CA CYS A 30 -24.89 20.64 -32.36
C CYS A 30 -24.18 21.48 -33.45
N LEU A 31 -23.54 20.73 -34.38
CA LEU A 31 -22.93 21.05 -35.69
C LEU A 31 -21.43 21.39 -35.62
N SER A 32 -20.51 20.77 -36.36
CA SER A 32 -20.53 19.87 -37.53
C SER A 32 -19.13 19.25 -37.74
N PRO A 33 -18.97 18.21 -38.59
CA PRO A 33 -17.74 17.43 -38.70
C PRO A 33 -16.71 18.10 -39.63
N ARG A 34 -15.41 17.90 -39.36
CA ARG A 34 -14.34 18.31 -40.27
C ARG A 34 -13.41 17.14 -40.61
N ALA A 35 -13.44 16.85 -41.91
CA ALA A 35 -12.37 16.36 -42.76
C ALA A 35 -11.75 14.99 -42.43
N ALA A 36 -12.21 14.02 -43.23
CA ALA A 36 -11.45 12.87 -43.68
C ALA A 36 -10.07 13.28 -44.23
N ALA A 37 -9.05 12.52 -43.84
CA ALA A 37 -7.83 12.36 -44.61
C ALA A 37 -7.66 10.86 -44.84
N GLN A 38 -7.83 10.48 -46.11
CA GLN A 38 -7.65 9.15 -46.66
C GLN A 38 -6.20 8.68 -46.54
N GLN A 39 -5.98 7.47 -46.04
CA GLN A 39 -4.86 6.63 -46.44
C GLN A 39 -5.35 5.73 -47.58
N PRO A 40 -4.71 5.76 -48.77
CA PRO A 40 -4.99 4.78 -49.80
C PRO A 40 -4.16 3.52 -49.60
N ASP A 41 -4.88 2.43 -49.73
CA ASP A 41 -4.46 1.05 -49.89
C ASP A 41 -3.53 0.90 -51.11
N ASN A 42 -2.51 0.06 -50.99
CA ASN A 42 -1.74 -0.40 -52.16
C ASN A 42 -1.63 -1.92 -52.08
N ASP A 43 -2.63 -2.57 -52.66
CA ASP A 43 -2.60 -3.95 -53.08
C ASP A 43 -1.93 -4.05 -54.47
N ASP A 44 -0.91 -4.90 -54.53
CA ASP A 44 -0.81 -6.03 -55.46
C ASP A 44 -0.34 -5.87 -56.94
N MET A 45 0.64 -6.72 -57.25
CA MET A 45 1.13 -7.33 -58.50
C MET A 45 1.60 -6.55 -59.74
N ASN A 46 2.80 -6.99 -60.20
CA ASN A 46 3.18 -7.58 -61.52
C ASN A 46 4.51 -6.94 -62.02
N ARG A 47 5.67 -7.59 -62.26
CA ARG A 47 6.04 -8.75 -63.14
C ARG A 47 7.59 -8.71 -63.38
N PRO A 48 8.31 -9.64 -64.05
CA PRO A 48 8.34 -11.12 -64.09
C PRO A 48 9.71 -11.76 -63.67
N SER A 49 9.67 -13.09 -63.65
CA SER A 49 10.72 -14.12 -63.50
C SER A 49 11.98 -14.00 -64.35
N ALA A 50 13.11 -14.45 -63.79
CA ALA A 50 14.23 -15.06 -64.51
C ALA A 50 14.70 -16.33 -63.76
N GLU A 51 15.05 -17.35 -64.55
CA GLU A 51 15.22 -18.77 -64.21
C GLU A 51 16.36 -19.13 -63.25
N LYS A 52 16.21 -20.30 -62.61
CA LYS A 52 17.23 -21.03 -61.84
C LYS A 52 18.32 -21.62 -62.74
N PRO A 53 19.46 -22.03 -62.15
CA PRO A 53 19.68 -23.47 -62.06
C PRO A 53 20.19 -23.96 -60.69
N ASP A 54 19.76 -25.17 -60.34
CA ASP A 54 20.22 -25.95 -59.19
C ASP A 54 21.65 -26.48 -59.40
N LYS A 55 22.50 -26.46 -58.36
CA LYS A 55 23.12 -27.66 -57.74
C LYS A 55 24.37 -27.36 -56.90
N ASP A 56 24.37 -28.03 -55.74
CA ASP A 56 25.49 -28.64 -55.02
C ASP A 56 26.64 -27.79 -54.42
N ARG A 57 26.71 -27.89 -53.09
CA ARG A 57 27.91 -28.17 -52.27
C ARG A 57 29.13 -27.25 -52.43
N ASN A 58 29.27 -26.35 -51.46
CA ASN A 58 30.42 -26.46 -50.57
C ASN A 58 30.09 -26.01 -49.15
N LYS A 59 30.07 -26.99 -48.26
CA LYS A 59 30.17 -26.84 -46.82
C LYS A 59 31.64 -26.50 -46.51
N ASP A 60 31.88 -25.96 -45.33
CA ASP A 60 33.19 -25.89 -44.68
C ASP A 60 34.06 -24.66 -45.03
N LYS A 61 33.67 -23.52 -44.46
CA LYS A 61 34.51 -22.64 -43.61
C LYS A 61 33.65 -21.44 -43.19
N ASP A 62 33.92 -20.88 -42.02
CA ASP A 62 33.24 -19.71 -41.43
C ASP A 62 32.11 -19.98 -40.42
N LYS A 63 32.17 -21.09 -39.66
CA LYS A 63 31.38 -21.27 -38.43
C LYS A 63 32.18 -21.18 -37.12
N ASP A 64 33.46 -20.81 -37.20
CA ASP A 64 34.36 -20.84 -36.05
C ASP A 64 34.68 -19.46 -35.47
N LYS A 65 34.08 -18.37 -35.95
CA LYS A 65 34.26 -17.02 -35.37
C LYS A 65 33.09 -16.50 -34.54
N ASP A 66 31.90 -17.06 -34.70
CA ASP A 66 30.71 -16.57 -33.99
C ASP A 66 30.51 -17.24 -32.62
N ARG A 67 31.17 -18.37 -32.35
CA ARG A 67 31.07 -19.06 -31.05
C ARG A 67 31.92 -18.45 -29.95
N ASP A 68 33.00 -17.77 -30.29
CA ASP A 68 33.91 -17.21 -29.29
C ASP A 68 33.40 -15.84 -28.80
N ARG A 69 32.60 -15.12 -29.59
CA ARG A 69 32.04 -13.81 -29.24
C ARG A 69 30.89 -13.88 -28.22
N ASP A 70 30.14 -14.97 -28.23
CA ASP A 70 29.02 -15.17 -27.32
C ASP A 70 29.48 -15.60 -25.91
N LYS A 71 30.61 -16.33 -25.80
CA LYS A 71 31.18 -16.74 -24.51
C LYS A 71 31.66 -15.56 -23.68
N ASP A 72 32.37 -14.61 -24.28
CA ASP A 72 32.90 -13.45 -23.58
C ASP A 72 31.76 -12.52 -23.08
N ARG A 73 30.66 -12.43 -23.83
CA ARG A 73 29.49 -11.63 -23.46
C ARG A 73 28.75 -12.22 -22.25
N ASP A 74 28.61 -13.54 -22.20
CA ASP A 74 27.97 -14.24 -21.10
C ASP A 74 28.84 -14.20 -19.83
N GLU A 75 30.17 -14.21 -19.95
CA GLU A 75 31.08 -14.12 -18.81
C GLU A 75 31.06 -12.73 -18.16
N HIS A 76 31.06 -11.65 -18.96
CA HIS A 76 30.89 -10.29 -18.43
C HIS A 76 29.52 -10.08 -17.79
N ARG A 77 28.46 -10.65 -18.38
CA ARG A 77 27.11 -10.61 -17.79
C ARG A 77 27.06 -11.36 -16.46
N ARG A 78 27.64 -12.57 -16.38
CA ARG A 78 27.72 -13.34 -15.14
C ARG A 78 28.58 -12.68 -14.08
N ARG A 79 29.67 -12.00 -14.47
CA ARG A 79 30.52 -11.25 -13.53
C ARG A 79 29.82 -10.02 -12.96
N ASN A 80 29.08 -9.29 -13.79
CA ASN A 80 28.24 -8.18 -13.34
C ASN A 80 27.02 -8.66 -12.54
N GLU A 81 26.40 -9.78 -12.88
CA GLU A 81 25.33 -10.42 -12.10
C GLU A 81 25.84 -10.96 -10.75
N ALA A 82 27.04 -11.55 -10.69
CA ALA A 82 27.65 -12.00 -9.43
C ALA A 82 28.11 -10.83 -8.54
N GLN A 83 28.63 -9.74 -9.12
CA GLN A 83 28.98 -8.53 -8.37
C GLN A 83 27.76 -7.72 -7.90
N SER A 84 26.66 -7.74 -8.66
CA SER A 84 25.39 -7.12 -8.23
C SER A 84 24.61 -7.96 -7.22
N GLN A 85 24.75 -9.30 -7.26
CA GLN A 85 24.18 -10.20 -6.26
C GLN A 85 24.87 -10.13 -4.90
N GLN A 86 26.09 -9.60 -4.82
CA GLN A 86 26.85 -9.47 -3.58
C GLN A 86 26.69 -8.11 -2.88
N ALA A 87 26.13 -7.11 -3.58
CA ALA A 87 25.87 -5.77 -3.02
C ALA A 87 24.47 -5.61 -2.40
N THR A 88 23.57 -6.59 -2.53
CA THR A 88 22.23 -6.57 -1.92
C THR A 88 21.72 -7.99 -1.70
N ARG A 89 22.43 -8.80 -0.92
CA ARG A 89 21.71 -9.86 -0.21
C ARG A 89 20.89 -9.15 0.86
N PRO A 90 19.54 -9.23 0.86
CA PRO A 90 18.79 -8.88 2.05
C PRO A 90 19.35 -9.78 3.14
N ASP A 91 19.94 -9.18 4.17
CA ASP A 91 20.16 -9.94 5.38
C ASP A 91 18.79 -10.46 5.81
N ASN A 92 18.67 -11.77 5.93
CA ASN A 92 17.40 -12.46 6.13
C ASN A 92 17.16 -12.68 7.63
N ASP A 93 17.83 -11.86 8.44
CA ASP A 93 17.82 -11.84 9.89
C ASP A 93 16.52 -11.28 10.47
N ILE A 94 15.84 -10.37 9.76
CA ILE A 94 14.54 -9.85 10.20
C ILE A 94 13.46 -10.90 10.09
N THR A 95 12.87 -11.22 11.23
CA THR A 95 11.68 -12.04 11.34
C THR A 95 10.41 -11.20 11.18
N HIS A 96 9.34 -11.84 10.67
CA HIS A 96 8.01 -11.22 10.62
C HIS A 96 7.55 -10.72 12.00
N ARG A 97 7.88 -11.43 13.09
CA ARG A 97 7.58 -11.02 14.47
C ARG A 97 8.28 -9.72 14.86
N GLU A 98 9.49 -9.49 14.38
CA GLU A 98 10.24 -8.27 14.68
C GLU A 98 9.66 -7.05 13.97
N LEU A 99 9.21 -7.22 12.72
CA LEU A 99 8.48 -6.18 11.99
C LEU A 99 7.16 -5.86 12.70
N ASP A 100 6.34 -6.87 12.98
CA ASP A 100 5.07 -6.74 13.71
C ASP A 100 5.24 -6.00 15.05
N SER A 101 6.28 -6.35 15.82
CA SER A 101 6.54 -5.65 17.10
C SER A 101 6.98 -4.20 16.93
N PHE A 102 7.70 -3.87 15.85
CA PHE A 102 8.22 -2.53 15.61
C PHE A 102 7.15 -1.63 15.00
N ASP A 103 6.37 -2.17 14.10
CA ASP A 103 5.17 -1.58 13.50
C ASP A 103 4.19 -1.13 14.60
N ALA A 104 3.77 -2.04 15.48
CA ALA A 104 2.94 -1.72 16.65
C ALA A 104 3.55 -0.65 17.58
N PHE A 105 4.89 -0.60 17.65
CA PHE A 105 5.59 0.46 18.37
C PHE A 105 5.46 1.81 17.65
N LEU A 106 5.58 1.87 16.32
CA LEU A 106 5.43 3.11 15.56
C LEU A 106 4.01 3.66 15.61
N ASP A 107 2.98 2.81 15.57
CA ASP A 107 1.57 3.23 15.64
C ASP A 107 1.26 3.84 17.01
N SER A 108 1.81 3.22 18.06
CA SER A 108 1.71 3.72 19.42
C SER A 108 2.54 4.99 19.66
N ASN A 109 3.51 5.29 18.79
CA ASN A 109 4.46 6.40 18.91
C ASN A 109 4.61 7.16 17.58
N PRO A 110 3.53 7.80 17.08
CA PRO A 110 3.46 8.30 15.71
C PRO A 110 4.39 9.50 15.46
N ASP A 111 4.83 10.20 16.50
CA ASP A 111 5.87 11.22 16.42
C ASP A 111 7.24 10.61 16.09
N VAL A 112 7.61 9.53 16.77
CA VAL A 112 8.84 8.78 16.48
C VAL A 112 8.76 8.17 15.08
N GLY A 113 7.63 7.53 14.73
CA GLY A 113 7.43 6.95 13.41
C GLY A 113 7.60 7.95 12.27
N ARG A 114 7.03 9.16 12.40
CA ARG A 114 7.23 10.23 11.39
C ARG A 114 8.68 10.70 11.29
N GLU A 115 9.41 10.76 12.40
CA GLU A 115 10.82 11.18 12.41
C GLU A 115 11.71 10.10 11.77
N LEU A 116 11.51 8.83 12.13
CA LEU A 116 12.23 7.70 11.55
C LEU A 116 11.88 7.47 10.08
N ALA A 117 10.63 7.67 9.66
CA ALA A 117 10.25 7.59 8.24
C ALA A 117 10.95 8.67 7.39
N ARG A 118 11.25 9.84 7.96
CA ARG A 118 11.98 10.91 7.27
C ARG A 118 13.49 10.69 7.28
N ASN A 119 14.03 10.23 8.41
CA ASN A 119 15.45 9.97 8.55
C ASN A 119 15.67 8.73 9.45
N PRO A 120 15.69 7.52 8.85
CA PRO A 120 15.93 6.28 9.56
C PRO A 120 17.21 6.26 10.40
N SER A 121 18.25 6.99 9.98
CA SER A 121 19.53 7.04 10.69
C SER A 121 19.45 7.71 12.06
N LEU A 122 18.35 8.39 12.40
CA LEU A 122 18.11 8.95 13.73
C LEU A 122 18.15 7.89 14.84
N VAL A 123 17.87 6.62 14.51
CA VAL A 123 17.99 5.50 15.47
C VAL A 123 19.43 5.32 16.01
N ASN A 124 20.44 5.79 15.26
CA ASN A 124 21.84 5.75 15.64
C ASN A 124 22.32 7.03 16.35
N ASP A 125 21.49 8.08 16.39
CA ASP A 125 21.78 9.31 17.11
C ASP A 125 21.37 9.16 18.59
N GLN A 126 22.37 9.15 19.48
CA GLN A 126 22.12 8.99 20.90
C GLN A 126 21.28 10.14 21.49
N ASN A 127 21.39 11.37 20.97
CA ASN A 127 20.57 12.49 21.43
C ASN A 127 19.10 12.29 21.07
N PHE A 128 18.85 11.77 19.86
CA PHE A 128 17.51 11.41 19.41
C PHE A 128 16.91 10.31 20.27
N VAL A 129 17.64 9.21 20.46
CA VAL A 129 17.19 8.08 21.29
C VAL A 129 16.95 8.51 22.74
N ASN A 130 17.81 9.36 23.31
CA ASN A 130 17.63 9.87 24.67
C ASN A 130 16.41 10.81 24.81
N LYS A 131 16.06 11.54 23.75
CA LYS A 131 14.87 12.41 23.71
C LYS A 131 13.57 11.59 23.63
N HIS A 132 13.64 10.37 23.12
CA HIS A 132 12.53 9.44 22.92
C HIS A 132 12.66 8.21 23.84
N PRO A 133 12.30 8.32 25.14
CA PRO A 133 12.50 7.24 26.11
C PRO A 133 11.71 5.96 25.79
N ASN A 134 10.58 6.09 25.11
CA ASN A 134 9.81 5.00 24.50
C ASN A 134 10.64 4.22 23.47
N LEU A 135 11.32 4.90 22.54
CA LEU A 135 12.21 4.27 21.56
C LEU A 135 13.42 3.62 22.24
N ALA A 136 14.04 4.32 23.20
CA ALA A 136 15.17 3.78 23.96
C ALA A 136 14.79 2.46 24.66
N ARG A 137 13.64 2.45 25.36
CA ARG A 137 13.11 1.26 26.03
C ARG A 137 12.73 0.16 25.04
N TYR A 138 12.17 0.50 23.89
CA TYR A 138 11.83 -0.47 22.86
C TYR A 138 13.09 -1.19 22.37
N LEU A 139 14.12 -0.44 21.96
CA LEU A 139 15.37 -0.99 21.45
C LEU A 139 16.13 -1.80 22.51
N GLU A 140 16.04 -1.43 23.79
CA GLU A 140 16.62 -2.21 24.89
C GLU A 140 15.95 -3.58 25.06
N ASN A 141 14.63 -3.68 24.85
CA ASN A 141 13.89 -4.93 25.01
C ASN A 141 13.86 -5.79 23.73
N HIS A 142 14.17 -5.22 22.57
CA HIS A 142 14.15 -5.91 21.26
C HIS A 142 15.55 -5.88 20.64
N GLN A 143 16.45 -6.75 21.13
CA GLN A 143 17.85 -6.75 20.70
C GLN A 143 17.99 -7.04 19.19
N GLY A 144 17.22 -7.98 18.63
CA GLY A 144 17.27 -8.30 17.19
C GLY A 144 16.88 -7.11 16.30
N VAL A 145 15.75 -6.44 16.60
CA VAL A 145 15.37 -5.19 15.92
C VAL A 145 16.46 -4.12 16.07
N ARG A 146 17.00 -3.96 17.29
CA ARG A 146 18.05 -2.98 17.57
C ARG A 146 19.32 -3.26 16.79
N GLU A 147 19.73 -4.50 16.61
CA GLU A 147 20.91 -4.86 15.83
C GLU A 147 20.70 -4.49 14.36
N GLU A 148 19.66 -5.03 13.72
CA GLU A 148 19.43 -4.81 12.29
C GLU A 148 19.13 -3.34 11.95
N ILE A 149 18.28 -2.65 12.73
CA ILE A 149 17.96 -1.25 12.43
C ILE A 149 19.18 -0.33 12.60
N ARG A 150 20.18 -0.72 13.42
CA ARG A 150 21.44 0.05 13.56
C ARG A 150 22.41 -0.23 12.43
N GLU A 151 22.47 -1.47 11.95
CA GLU A 151 23.32 -1.89 10.83
C GLU A 151 22.82 -1.29 9.52
N ASN A 152 21.52 -1.37 9.25
CA ASN A 152 20.91 -0.85 8.03
C ASN A 152 19.57 -0.14 8.30
N PRO A 153 19.57 1.08 8.87
CA PRO A 153 18.33 1.79 9.22
C PRO A 153 17.41 2.00 8.03
N GLN A 154 17.98 2.36 6.87
CA GLN A 154 17.22 2.59 5.65
C GLN A 154 16.56 1.30 5.14
N GLY A 155 17.30 0.19 5.13
CA GLY A 155 16.79 -1.11 4.71
C GLY A 155 15.70 -1.62 5.63
N PHE A 156 15.89 -1.49 6.95
CA PHE A 156 14.89 -1.88 7.94
C PHE A 156 13.58 -1.09 7.76
N MET A 157 13.64 0.25 7.71
CA MET A 157 12.45 1.08 7.54
C MET A 157 11.76 0.86 6.18
N GLN A 158 12.48 0.44 5.15
CA GLN A 158 11.86 0.04 3.87
C GLN A 158 11.12 -1.30 3.99
N ARG A 159 11.57 -2.23 4.85
CA ARG A 159 10.91 -3.50 5.09
C ARG A 159 9.68 -3.32 5.96
N GLU A 160 9.77 -2.53 7.04
CA GLU A 160 8.63 -2.13 7.87
C GLU A 160 7.55 -1.48 7.00
N LYS A 161 7.89 -0.49 6.18
CA LYS A 161 6.90 0.11 5.28
C LYS A 161 6.25 -0.91 4.33
N ARG A 162 6.98 -1.93 3.88
CA ARG A 162 6.38 -2.98 3.02
C ARG A 162 5.44 -3.90 3.79
N PHE A 163 5.78 -4.19 5.04
CA PHE A 163 4.97 -4.95 5.98
C PHE A 163 3.66 -4.19 6.28
N GLU A 164 3.76 -2.91 6.62
CA GLU A 164 2.60 -2.05 6.83
C GLU A 164 1.71 -1.98 5.58
N ASN A 165 2.32 -1.82 4.40
CA ASN A 165 1.57 -1.81 3.14
C ASN A 165 0.98 -3.18 2.73
N SER A 166 1.41 -4.29 3.34
CA SER A 166 0.84 -5.61 3.07
C SER A 166 -0.38 -5.90 3.96
N GLY A 167 -0.53 -5.20 5.08
CA GLY A 167 -1.59 -5.45 6.06
C GLY A 167 -1.45 -6.84 6.68
N GLU A 168 -0.21 -7.23 6.96
CA GLU A 168 0.18 -8.53 7.53
C GLU A 168 -0.05 -8.61 9.04
N ASP A 169 0.03 -7.47 9.72
CA ASP A 169 -0.35 -7.18 11.09
C ASP A 169 -1.87 -7.32 11.34
N ILE A 170 -2.70 -7.13 10.31
CA ILE A 170 -4.15 -7.35 10.39
C ILE A 170 -4.46 -8.83 10.65
N THR A 171 -5.01 -9.09 11.84
CA THR A 171 -5.28 -10.45 12.31
C THR A 171 -6.57 -11.03 11.71
N ASN A 172 -6.63 -12.36 11.57
CA ASN A 172 -7.87 -13.05 11.18
C ASN A 172 -9.01 -12.82 12.18
N GLY A 173 -8.70 -12.55 13.45
CA GLY A 173 -9.72 -12.26 14.46
C GLY A 173 -10.41 -10.93 14.21
N GLU A 174 -9.63 -9.90 13.85
CA GLU A 174 -10.15 -8.58 13.47
C GLU A 174 -10.98 -8.66 12.20
N LEU A 175 -10.49 -9.37 11.18
CA LEU A 175 -11.22 -9.60 9.94
C LEU A 175 -12.55 -10.29 10.20
N ARG A 176 -12.55 -11.41 10.93
CA ARG A 176 -13.78 -12.15 11.25
C ARG A 176 -14.80 -11.31 12.02
N ASN A 177 -14.35 -10.52 12.99
CA ASN A 177 -15.27 -9.70 13.78
C ASN A 177 -15.88 -8.58 12.93
N PHE A 178 -15.09 -7.98 12.05
CA PHE A 178 -15.55 -6.91 11.16
C PHE A 178 -16.43 -7.44 10.02
N ASP A 179 -16.08 -8.59 9.46
CA ASP A 179 -16.86 -9.32 8.46
C ASP A 179 -18.28 -9.64 8.99
N ALA A 180 -18.38 -10.23 10.18
CA ALA A 180 -19.68 -10.48 10.84
C ALA A 180 -20.50 -9.19 11.08
N PHE A 181 -19.80 -8.06 11.33
CA PHE A 181 -20.46 -6.76 11.40
C PHE A 181 -20.98 -6.30 10.03
N LEU A 182 -20.21 -6.45 8.95
CA LEU A 182 -20.63 -6.07 7.60
C LEU A 182 -21.79 -6.92 7.08
N ASP A 183 -21.79 -8.21 7.39
CA ASP A 183 -22.88 -9.14 7.06
C ASP A 183 -24.22 -8.73 7.68
N SER A 184 -24.18 -8.23 8.91
CA SER A 184 -25.37 -7.70 9.59
C SER A 184 -25.73 -6.26 9.16
N HIS A 185 -24.84 -5.56 8.46
CA HIS A 185 -25.00 -4.18 8.03
C HIS A 185 -24.71 -3.99 6.52
N PRO A 186 -25.51 -4.60 5.62
CA PRO A 186 -25.21 -4.65 4.18
C PRO A 186 -25.18 -3.28 3.49
N GLN A 187 -25.83 -2.25 4.06
CA GLN A 187 -25.75 -0.90 3.53
C GLN A 187 -24.38 -0.26 3.83
N ILE A 188 -23.87 -0.45 5.04
CA ILE A 188 -22.53 0.01 5.43
C ILE A 188 -21.48 -0.72 4.60
N ALA A 189 -21.59 -2.04 4.46
CA ALA A 189 -20.69 -2.83 3.63
C ALA A 189 -20.58 -2.28 2.20
N LYS A 190 -21.71 -1.95 1.56
CA LYS A 190 -21.73 -1.36 0.20
C LYS A 190 -21.08 0.02 0.13
N ASP A 191 -21.28 0.84 1.15
CA ASP A 191 -20.68 2.17 1.21
C ASP A 191 -19.16 2.08 1.40
N LEU A 192 -18.70 1.24 2.33
CA LEU A 192 -17.29 1.00 2.59
C LEU A 192 -16.57 0.34 1.41
N GLN A 193 -17.23 -0.57 0.69
CA GLN A 193 -16.68 -1.15 -0.54
C GLN A 193 -16.41 -0.09 -1.62
N LYS A 194 -17.28 0.92 -1.72
CA LYS A 194 -17.10 2.04 -2.66
C LYS A 194 -16.08 3.05 -2.16
N ASN A 195 -16.07 3.31 -0.87
CA ASN A 195 -15.18 4.28 -0.25
C ASN A 195 -14.73 3.81 1.14
N PRO A 196 -13.60 3.09 1.23
CA PRO A 196 -13.04 2.68 2.52
C PRO A 196 -12.70 3.84 3.46
N GLY A 197 -12.45 5.04 2.94
CA GLY A 197 -12.15 6.23 3.76
C GLY A 197 -13.30 6.65 4.68
N LEU A 198 -14.51 6.12 4.47
CA LEU A 198 -15.64 6.32 5.38
C LEU A 198 -15.43 5.73 6.78
N LEU A 199 -14.47 4.82 6.94
CA LEU A 199 -14.10 4.25 8.24
C LEU A 199 -13.50 5.27 9.22
N ASP A 200 -12.93 6.37 8.72
CA ASP A 200 -12.41 7.49 9.52
C ASP A 200 -13.21 8.79 9.34
N ASP A 201 -14.22 8.80 8.45
CA ASP A 201 -15.05 9.99 8.22
C ASP A 201 -16.01 10.24 9.38
N GLN A 202 -15.81 11.36 10.08
CA GLN A 202 -16.60 11.70 11.27
C GLN A 202 -18.09 11.91 10.97
N ASN A 203 -18.46 12.39 9.78
CA ASN A 203 -19.88 12.59 9.43
C ASN A 203 -20.57 11.25 9.20
N TYR A 204 -19.88 10.31 8.54
CA TYR A 204 -20.32 8.95 8.31
C TYR A 204 -20.48 8.20 9.63
N LEU A 205 -19.48 8.27 10.52
CA LEU A 205 -19.53 7.66 11.85
C LEU A 205 -20.63 8.25 12.75
N ASN A 206 -20.94 9.53 12.61
CA ASN A 206 -22.05 10.15 13.33
C ASN A 206 -23.42 9.72 12.80
N SER A 207 -23.51 9.39 11.50
CA SER A 207 -24.74 8.90 10.85
C SER A 207 -24.93 7.39 11.02
N HIS A 208 -23.87 6.65 11.33
CA HIS A 208 -23.84 5.20 11.56
C HIS A 208 -23.32 4.89 12.98
N PRO A 209 -24.14 5.14 14.02
CA PRO A 209 -23.73 4.94 15.42
C PRO A 209 -23.31 3.50 15.72
N GLU A 210 -23.84 2.51 15.00
CA GLU A 210 -23.46 1.10 15.06
C GLU A 210 -22.01 0.84 14.61
N LEU A 211 -21.57 1.46 13.51
CA LEU A 211 -20.18 1.36 13.05
C LEU A 211 -19.25 2.06 14.05
N ARG A 212 -19.65 3.24 14.53
CA ARG A 212 -18.88 3.96 15.55
C ARG A 212 -18.75 3.14 16.84
N GLN A 213 -19.83 2.49 17.26
CA GLN A 213 -19.82 1.61 18.43
C GLN A 213 -18.90 0.42 18.20
N PHE A 214 -18.98 -0.23 17.03
CA PHE A 214 -18.09 -1.32 16.66
C PHE A 214 -16.61 -0.93 16.76
N LEU A 215 -16.21 0.20 16.15
CA LEU A 215 -14.83 0.69 16.19
C LEU A 215 -14.40 1.08 17.62
N SER A 216 -15.33 1.50 18.47
CA SER A 216 -15.02 1.82 19.88
C SER A 216 -14.70 0.58 20.72
N THR A 217 -15.28 -0.57 20.39
CA THR A 217 -15.06 -1.84 21.12
C THR A 217 -13.98 -2.72 20.49
N HIS A 218 -13.53 -2.41 19.27
CA HIS A 218 -12.51 -3.14 18.54
C HIS A 218 -11.32 -2.22 18.24
N ALA A 219 -10.51 -1.95 19.28
CA ALA A 219 -9.39 -1.02 19.20
C ALA A 219 -8.39 -1.37 18.08
N GLY A 220 -8.11 -2.66 17.87
CA GLY A 220 -7.21 -3.12 16.80
C GLY A 220 -7.74 -2.75 15.40
N VAL A 221 -8.99 -3.11 15.08
CA VAL A 221 -9.64 -2.68 13.83
C VAL A 221 -9.62 -1.16 13.66
N ARG A 222 -9.89 -0.42 14.74
CA ARG A 222 -9.91 1.04 14.70
C ARG A 222 -8.56 1.65 14.34
N GLU A 223 -7.45 1.11 14.83
CA GLU A 223 -6.12 1.61 14.50
C GLU A 223 -5.82 1.36 13.01
N GLN A 224 -6.01 0.11 12.58
CA GLN A 224 -5.81 -0.34 11.20
C GLN A 224 -6.57 0.49 10.16
N VAL A 225 -7.85 0.79 10.43
CA VAL A 225 -8.68 1.57 9.48
C VAL A 225 -8.40 3.06 9.52
N LYS A 226 -7.78 3.57 10.59
CA LYS A 226 -7.38 4.97 10.69
C LYS A 226 -6.11 5.24 9.90
N GLU A 227 -5.19 4.29 9.89
CA GLU A 227 -3.93 4.39 9.16
C GLU A 227 -4.11 3.97 7.69
N HIS A 228 -4.73 2.81 7.47
CA HIS A 228 -4.83 2.21 6.15
C HIS A 228 -6.21 1.61 5.85
N PRO A 229 -7.27 2.43 5.76
CA PRO A 229 -8.64 1.94 5.50
C PRO A 229 -8.74 1.12 4.20
N GLN A 230 -7.95 1.49 3.19
CA GLN A 230 -7.91 0.80 1.90
C GLN A 230 -7.26 -0.59 1.99
N ILE A 231 -6.24 -0.76 2.83
CA ILE A 231 -5.56 -2.05 3.01
C ILE A 231 -6.47 -2.96 3.80
N PHE A 232 -7.04 -2.45 4.89
CA PHE A 232 -7.98 -3.19 5.72
C PHE A 232 -9.17 -3.73 4.91
N MET A 233 -9.84 -2.87 4.12
CA MET A 233 -10.95 -3.32 3.27
C MET A 233 -10.54 -4.33 2.19
N LYS A 234 -9.30 -4.27 1.68
CA LYS A 234 -8.79 -5.32 0.76
C LYS A 234 -8.59 -6.66 1.46
N ARG A 235 -8.12 -6.64 2.71
CA ARG A 235 -7.93 -7.85 3.53
C ARG A 235 -9.27 -8.48 3.90
N GLU A 236 -10.25 -7.66 4.26
CA GLU A 236 -11.65 -8.07 4.51
C GLU A 236 -12.26 -8.72 3.27
N GLN A 237 -12.20 -8.09 2.09
CA GLN A 237 -12.74 -8.69 0.86
C GLN A 237 -12.08 -10.02 0.49
N LYS A 238 -10.78 -10.18 0.81
CA LYS A 238 -10.08 -11.46 0.62
C LYS A 238 -10.56 -12.50 1.63
N TYR A 239 -10.86 -12.08 2.86
CA TYR A 239 -11.42 -12.93 3.90
C TYR A 239 -12.82 -13.44 3.50
N GLU A 240 -13.74 -12.54 3.12
CA GLU A 240 -15.11 -12.88 2.69
C GLU A 240 -15.12 -13.89 1.53
N LYS A 241 -14.23 -13.70 0.53
CA LYS A 241 -14.08 -14.65 -0.59
C LYS A 241 -13.65 -16.05 -0.14
N ASN A 242 -12.84 -16.15 0.91
CA ASN A 242 -12.38 -17.43 1.43
C ASN A 242 -13.41 -18.11 2.33
N GLU A 243 -14.32 -17.33 2.94
CA GLU A 243 -15.44 -17.84 3.74
C GLU A 243 -16.54 -18.42 2.84
N ASN A 244 -16.85 -17.76 1.72
CA ASN A 244 -17.85 -18.19 0.76
C ASN A 244 -17.24 -18.54 -0.62
N PRO A 245 -16.55 -19.70 -0.79
CA PRO A 245 -15.95 -20.08 -2.07
C PRO A 245 -16.96 -20.38 -3.21
N GLN A 246 -18.26 -20.17 -3.02
CA GLN A 246 -19.34 -20.56 -3.95
C GLN A 246 -20.32 -19.44 -4.35
N ARG A 247 -20.02 -18.15 -4.11
CA ARG A 247 -20.83 -17.03 -4.64
C ARG A 247 -20.23 -16.41 -5.90
#